data_AF-A0AAN1XY14-F1
#
_entry.id   AF-A0AAN1XY14-F1
#
_cell.length_a   1.000
_cell.length_b   1.000
_cell.length_c   1.000
_cell.angle_alpha   90.00
_cell.angle_beta   90.00
_cell.angle_gamma   90.00
#
_symmetry.space_group_name_H-M   'P 1'
#
loop_
_entity.id
_entity.type
_entity.pdbx_description
1 polymer ?
#
loop_
_entity_poly.entity_id
_entity_poly.type
_entity_poly.pdbx_seq_one_letter_code
_entity_poly.pdbx_strand_id
1 'polypeptide(L)'
;MSGTAQFGIAQRGDLTRIDLLAFKTDATAVPPLSLTLVVDRRASTLTVWNDTAKTYYVQPFSVRLGTSASPSPAPSPSPSAGASPRPPNPVSPFKRLEVLDLSLHLIGHTTTIGVATTGLALDLNVKDAGDPAVSHLTAMTQLADDFAAFPMTLDVAVEPGTAPFHAKLSYAVDEFTRGVPAAARFAIPVGYAKASSLLAVVFGAMPPKPK
;
A
#
# COMPACT_ATOMS: atom_id res chain seq x y z
N MET A 1 12.33 -8.01 -16.18
CA MET A 1 12.67 -8.36 -14.80
C MET A 1 11.41 -8.82 -14.13
N SER A 2 11.45 -10.01 -13.57
CA SER A 2 10.34 -10.67 -12.88
C SER A 2 10.79 -11.06 -11.47
N GLY A 3 9.84 -11.13 -10.56
CA GLY A 3 10.09 -11.56 -9.21
C GLY A 3 8.83 -12.01 -8.52
N THR A 4 9.00 -12.83 -7.50
CA THR A 4 7.93 -13.30 -6.63
C THR A 4 8.29 -13.00 -5.19
N ALA A 5 7.30 -12.59 -4.41
CA ALA A 5 7.45 -12.33 -3.00
C ALA A 5 6.29 -13.00 -2.26
N GLN A 6 6.61 -13.65 -1.15
CA GLN A 6 5.63 -14.25 -0.27
C GLN A 6 5.56 -13.43 1.01
N PHE A 7 4.35 -13.07 1.43
CA PHE A 7 4.12 -12.27 2.61
C PHE A 7 3.18 -12.97 3.58
N GLY A 8 3.44 -12.81 4.88
CA GLY A 8 2.48 -13.10 5.94
C GLY A 8 1.86 -11.79 6.41
N ILE A 9 0.53 -11.72 6.52
CA ILE A 9 -0.17 -10.54 7.02
C ILE A 9 -0.99 -10.92 8.24
N ALA A 10 -0.90 -10.13 9.31
CA ALA A 10 -1.72 -10.28 10.50
C ALA A 10 -2.28 -8.92 10.93
N GLN A 11 -3.56 -8.89 11.32
CA GLN A 11 -4.23 -7.68 11.77
C GLN A 11 -4.82 -7.86 13.17
N ARG A 12 -4.72 -6.83 14.01
CA ARG A 12 -5.32 -6.76 15.34
C ARG A 12 -5.70 -5.33 15.67
N GLY A 13 -6.97 -4.98 15.50
CA GLY A 13 -7.44 -3.61 15.68
C GLY A 13 -6.68 -2.64 14.77
N ASP A 14 -6.03 -1.63 15.36
CA ASP A 14 -5.25 -0.62 14.64
C ASP A 14 -3.85 -1.10 14.19
N LEU A 15 -3.49 -2.33 14.53
CA LEU A 15 -2.19 -2.93 14.21
C LEU A 15 -2.28 -3.80 12.96
N THR A 16 -1.38 -3.57 12.01
CA THR A 16 -1.16 -4.44 10.85
C THR A 16 0.31 -4.86 10.82
N ARG A 17 0.58 -6.16 10.84
CA ARG A 17 1.91 -6.74 10.68
C ARG A 17 2.03 -7.36 9.28
N ILE A 18 3.15 -7.11 8.62
CA ILE A 18 3.52 -7.71 7.34
C ILE A 18 4.92 -8.32 7.50
N ASP A 19 5.03 -9.61 7.23
CA ASP A 19 6.29 -10.36 7.23
C ASP A 19 6.68 -10.69 5.79
N LEU A 20 7.91 -10.38 5.39
CA LEU A 20 8.47 -10.92 4.14
C LEU A 20 8.98 -12.33 4.41
N LEU A 21 8.29 -13.33 3.86
CA LEU A 21 8.60 -14.75 4.08
C LEU A 21 9.58 -15.29 3.04
N ALA A 22 9.44 -14.85 1.78
CA ALA A 22 10.33 -15.21 0.71
C ALA A 22 10.38 -14.11 -0.35
N PHE A 23 11.53 -13.93 -0.99
CA PHE A 23 11.70 -13.06 -2.14
C PHE A 23 12.59 -13.75 -3.16
N LYS A 24 12.16 -13.78 -4.42
CA LYS A 24 12.92 -14.32 -5.56
C LYS A 24 12.83 -13.34 -6.71
N THR A 25 13.93 -13.13 -7.41
CA THR A 25 13.98 -12.29 -8.61
C THR A 25 14.96 -12.90 -9.61
N ASP A 26 14.68 -12.70 -10.89
CA ASP A 26 15.51 -13.19 -12.00
C ASP A 26 16.77 -12.33 -12.24
N ALA A 27 16.80 -11.09 -11.74
CA ALA A 27 17.85 -10.14 -12.08
C ALA A 27 19.03 -10.10 -11.10
N THR A 28 18.87 -10.54 -9.84
CA THR A 28 19.95 -10.45 -8.83
C THR A 28 19.73 -11.42 -7.67
N ALA A 29 20.81 -12.07 -7.20
CA ALA A 29 20.76 -12.81 -5.94
C ALA A 29 20.53 -11.84 -4.78
N VAL A 30 19.31 -11.82 -4.24
CA VAL A 30 18.98 -11.02 -3.06
C VAL A 30 19.35 -11.83 -1.82
N PRO A 31 20.17 -11.28 -0.90
CA PRO A 31 20.48 -11.97 0.36
C PRO A 31 19.17 -12.25 1.13
N PRO A 32 19.12 -13.28 1.99
CA PRO A 32 17.94 -13.57 2.79
C PRO A 32 17.51 -12.34 3.60
N LEU A 33 16.39 -11.73 3.21
CA LEU A 33 15.77 -10.61 3.92
C LEU A 33 14.68 -11.16 4.82
N SER A 34 14.89 -11.09 6.13
CA SER A 34 13.85 -11.39 7.13
C SER A 34 13.35 -10.08 7.70
N LEU A 35 12.45 -9.44 6.97
CA LEU A 35 11.91 -8.13 7.30
C LEU A 35 10.48 -8.25 7.81
N THR A 36 10.21 -7.55 8.90
CA THR A 36 8.85 -7.36 9.40
C THR A 36 8.53 -5.87 9.47
N LEU A 37 7.32 -5.55 9.05
CA LEU A 37 6.71 -4.24 9.12
C LEU A 37 5.52 -4.30 10.07
N VAL A 38 5.39 -3.33 10.97
CA VAL A 38 4.19 -3.12 11.79
C VAL A 38 3.71 -1.68 11.63
N VAL A 39 2.49 -1.55 11.11
CA VAL A 39 1.76 -0.28 11.05
C VAL A 39 0.87 -0.22 12.29
N ASP A 40 1.07 0.78 13.12
CA ASP A 40 0.14 1.17 14.19
C ASP A 40 -0.58 2.45 13.75
N ARG A 41 -1.85 2.31 13.39
CA ARG A 41 -2.68 3.43 12.93
C ARG A 41 -3.08 4.36 14.07
N ARG A 42 -3.17 3.84 15.30
CA ARG A 42 -3.54 4.61 16.48
C ARG A 42 -2.38 5.51 16.91
N ALA A 43 -1.16 4.99 16.91
CA ALA A 43 0.05 5.76 17.16
C ALA A 43 0.56 6.52 15.92
N SER A 44 0.03 6.22 14.74
CA SER A 44 0.51 6.73 13.44
C SER A 44 2.01 6.45 13.24
N THR A 45 2.44 5.22 13.54
CA THR A 45 3.84 4.80 13.44
C THR A 45 4.01 3.55 12.57
N LEU A 46 5.08 3.56 11.80
CA LEU A 46 5.60 2.43 11.05
C LEU A 46 6.84 1.91 11.77
N THR A 47 6.77 0.70 12.30
CA THR A 47 7.93 0.01 12.86
C THR A 47 8.43 -1.01 11.85
N VAL A 48 9.72 -1.03 11.60
CA VAL A 48 10.38 -1.99 10.71
C VAL A 48 11.49 -2.67 11.47
N TRP A 49 11.60 -3.98 11.38
CA TRP A 49 12.75 -4.69 11.93
C TRP A 49 13.26 -5.77 11.00
N ASN A 50 14.54 -6.10 11.20
CA ASN A 50 15.26 -7.12 10.47
C ASN A 50 15.73 -8.20 11.46
N ASP A 51 15.24 -9.42 11.27
CA ASP A 51 15.54 -10.54 12.16
C ASP A 51 16.97 -11.07 11.99
N THR A 52 17.59 -10.85 10.85
CA THR A 52 18.99 -11.22 10.57
C THR A 52 19.95 -10.27 11.28
N ALA A 53 19.72 -8.96 11.13
CA ALA A 53 20.58 -7.93 11.72
C ALA A 53 20.24 -7.62 13.18
N LYS A 54 19.10 -8.11 13.70
CA LYS A 54 18.55 -7.76 15.02
C LYS A 54 18.47 -6.24 15.21
N THR A 55 18.01 -5.54 14.17
CA THR A 55 17.83 -4.08 14.20
C THR A 55 16.39 -3.68 13.93
N TYR A 56 15.97 -2.54 14.46
CA TYR A 56 14.66 -1.96 14.20
C TYR A 56 14.71 -0.44 13.99
N TYR A 57 13.69 0.09 13.33
CA TYR A 57 13.48 1.52 13.16
C TYR A 57 12.00 1.84 13.30
N VAL A 58 11.68 2.98 13.91
CA VAL A 58 10.31 3.48 14.07
C VAL A 58 10.21 4.81 13.34
N GLN A 59 9.30 4.89 12.37
CA GLN A 59 9.03 6.07 11.58
C GLN A 59 7.58 6.54 11.83
N PRO A 60 7.37 7.76 12.35
CA PRO A 60 6.04 8.33 12.39
C PRO A 60 5.55 8.68 10.97
N PHE A 61 4.25 8.57 10.73
CA PHE A 61 3.61 9.07 9.51
C PHE A 61 2.40 9.94 9.88
N SER A 62 2.02 10.86 9.00
CA SER A 62 0.78 11.63 9.19
C SER A 62 -0.34 11.00 8.37
N VAL A 63 -1.40 10.56 9.03
CA VAL A 63 -2.63 10.16 8.32
C VAL A 63 -3.34 11.43 7.87
N ARG A 64 -3.24 11.78 6.59
CA ARG A 64 -4.16 12.76 5.99
C ARG A 64 -5.51 12.06 5.79
N LEU A 65 -6.33 12.01 6.83
CA LEU A 65 -7.75 11.71 6.65
C LEU A 65 -8.36 12.87 5.86
N GLY A 66 -8.76 12.60 4.61
CA GLY A 66 -9.67 13.48 3.89
C GLY A 66 -11.00 13.49 4.64
N THR A 67 -11.19 14.45 5.53
CA THR A 67 -12.47 14.67 6.19
C THR A 67 -13.46 15.15 5.13
N SER A 68 -14.32 14.22 4.69
CA SER A 68 -15.62 14.54 4.11
C SER A 68 -16.31 15.52 5.07
N ALA A 69 -16.60 16.72 4.56
CA ALA A 69 -17.25 17.77 5.33
C ALA A 69 -18.67 17.33 5.70
N SER A 70 -18.86 16.86 6.92
CA SER A 70 -20.18 16.83 7.54
C SER A 70 -20.45 18.20 8.18
N PRO A 71 -21.51 18.92 7.79
CA PRO A 71 -21.78 20.26 8.35
C PRO A 71 -22.29 20.11 9.78
N SER A 72 -21.52 20.59 10.76
CA SER A 72 -22.05 20.86 12.11
C SER A 72 -22.74 22.23 12.14
N PRO A 73 -23.80 22.39 12.96
CA PRO A 73 -24.66 23.56 12.94
C PRO A 73 -23.96 24.79 13.55
N ALA A 74 -24.22 25.95 12.95
CA ALA A 74 -23.60 27.21 13.29
C ALA A 74 -24.12 27.81 14.61
N PRO A 75 -23.24 28.34 15.49
CA PRO A 75 -23.60 29.41 16.41
C PRO A 75 -23.36 30.79 15.76
N SER A 76 -24.19 31.75 16.19
CA SER A 76 -24.34 33.14 15.71
C SER A 76 -23.08 34.03 15.82
N PRO A 77 -23.03 35.18 15.11
CA PRO A 77 -21.79 35.83 14.68
C PRO A 77 -21.27 36.90 15.64
N SER A 78 -19.95 37.09 15.65
CA SER A 78 -19.28 38.35 16.06
C SER A 78 -17.82 38.39 15.54
N PRO A 79 -17.18 39.57 15.50
CA PRO A 79 -17.07 40.43 14.32
C PRO A 79 -15.75 40.25 13.54
N SER A 80 -15.77 40.73 12.30
CA SER A 80 -14.70 40.67 11.29
C SER A 80 -13.28 40.97 11.80
N ALA A 81 -12.36 40.05 11.51
CA ALA A 81 -10.93 40.33 11.44
C ALA A 81 -10.25 39.44 10.40
N GLY A 82 -9.54 40.08 9.46
CA GLY A 82 -8.50 39.46 8.62
C GLY A 82 -9.01 38.72 7.39
N ALA A 83 -8.70 39.26 6.20
CA ALA A 83 -8.79 38.51 4.95
C ALA A 83 -7.92 37.24 5.07
N SER A 84 -8.58 36.10 5.21
CA SER A 84 -7.94 34.79 5.20
C SER A 84 -7.28 34.57 3.83
N PRO A 85 -6.03 34.10 3.75
CA PRO A 85 -5.40 33.77 2.47
C PRO A 85 -6.28 32.75 1.75
N ARG A 86 -6.77 33.11 0.58
CA ARG A 86 -7.49 32.17 -0.30
C ARG A 86 -6.59 30.95 -0.48
N PRO A 87 -7.03 29.73 -0.12
CA PRO A 87 -6.24 28.55 -0.39
C PRO A 87 -5.94 28.51 -1.90
N PRO A 88 -4.74 28.09 -2.31
CA PRO A 88 -4.44 27.95 -3.74
C PRO A 88 -5.53 27.11 -4.38
N ASN A 89 -6.12 27.61 -5.47
CA ASN A 89 -7.14 26.87 -6.21
C ASN A 89 -6.61 25.46 -6.47
N PRO A 90 -7.30 24.39 -6.04
CA PRO A 90 -6.85 23.03 -6.31
C PRO A 90 -6.85 22.86 -7.83
N VAL A 91 -5.65 22.72 -8.41
CA VAL A 91 -5.52 22.37 -9.81
C VAL A 91 -6.05 20.95 -9.94
N SER A 92 -7.16 20.77 -10.66
CA SER A 92 -7.73 19.45 -10.91
C SER A 92 -6.64 18.53 -11.50
N PRO A 93 -6.43 17.33 -10.94
CA PRO A 93 -5.45 16.39 -11.49
C PRO A 93 -5.82 15.94 -12.91
N PHE A 94 -7.06 16.14 -13.35
CA PHE A 94 -7.56 15.77 -14.67
C PHE A 94 -7.38 16.85 -15.73
N LYS A 95 -6.88 18.05 -15.39
CA LYS A 95 -6.82 19.19 -16.31
C LYS A 95 -5.94 18.94 -17.54
N ARG A 96 -5.01 17.98 -17.45
CA ARG A 96 -4.08 17.62 -18.52
C ARG A 96 -4.55 16.43 -19.36
N LEU A 97 -5.62 15.75 -18.96
CA LEU A 97 -6.09 14.57 -19.67
C LEU A 97 -6.90 14.97 -20.91
N GLU A 98 -6.55 14.37 -22.04
CA GLU A 98 -7.34 14.38 -23.26
C GLU A 98 -8.32 13.19 -23.30
N VAL A 99 -7.89 12.03 -22.80
CA VAL A 99 -8.74 10.83 -22.66
C VAL A 99 -8.68 10.35 -21.21
N LEU A 100 -9.87 10.07 -20.67
CA LEU A 100 -10.09 9.32 -19.45
C LEU A 100 -11.33 8.45 -19.67
N ASP A 101 -11.11 7.16 -19.89
CA ASP A 101 -12.19 6.17 -19.99
C ASP A 101 -11.99 5.13 -18.89
N LEU A 102 -13.02 4.92 -18.08
CA LEU A 102 -13.03 4.01 -16.94
C LEU A 102 -14.23 3.09 -17.08
N SER A 103 -13.96 1.81 -17.23
CA SER A 103 -14.95 0.74 -17.19
C SER A 103 -14.75 -0.10 -15.94
N LEU A 104 -15.81 -0.26 -15.14
CA LEU A 104 -15.83 -1.11 -13.96
C LEU A 104 -16.95 -2.14 -14.11
N HIS A 105 -16.58 -3.42 -14.04
CA HIS A 105 -17.48 -4.55 -14.20
C HIS A 105 -17.49 -5.43 -12.96
N LEU A 106 -18.69 -5.79 -12.52
CA LEU A 106 -18.87 -6.93 -11.62
C LEU A 106 -18.74 -8.20 -12.46
N ILE A 107 -17.69 -8.98 -12.24
CA ILE A 107 -17.38 -10.17 -13.07
C ILE A 107 -17.95 -11.48 -12.50
N GLY A 108 -18.53 -11.43 -11.31
CA GLY A 108 -19.29 -12.54 -10.74
C GLY A 108 -19.02 -12.76 -9.25
N HIS A 109 -19.55 -13.86 -8.75
CA HIS A 109 -19.41 -14.30 -7.37
C HIS A 109 -18.92 -15.76 -7.38
N THR A 110 -17.92 -16.07 -6.55
CA THR A 110 -17.24 -17.36 -6.48
C THR A 110 -16.71 -17.62 -5.07
N THR A 111 -15.80 -18.58 -4.91
CA THR A 111 -15.06 -18.78 -3.67
C THR A 111 -13.55 -18.78 -3.94
N THR A 112 -12.78 -18.19 -3.02
CA THR A 112 -11.31 -18.21 -3.01
C THR A 112 -10.86 -18.82 -1.69
N ILE A 113 -10.21 -19.99 -1.73
CA ILE A 113 -9.76 -20.75 -0.54
C ILE A 113 -10.93 -21.03 0.44
N GLY A 114 -12.11 -21.33 -0.11
CA GLY A 114 -13.32 -21.57 0.68
C GLY A 114 -14.00 -20.33 1.28
N VAL A 115 -13.46 -19.13 1.05
CA VAL A 115 -14.12 -17.85 1.39
C VAL A 115 -14.94 -17.38 0.20
N ALA A 116 -16.19 -16.98 0.43
CA ALA A 116 -17.03 -16.39 -0.62
C ALA A 116 -16.45 -15.05 -1.09
N THR A 117 -16.34 -14.87 -2.40
CA THR A 117 -15.74 -13.67 -3.01
C THR A 117 -16.55 -13.11 -4.15
N THR A 118 -16.54 -11.79 -4.25
CA THR A 118 -17.10 -11.03 -5.36
C THR A 118 -15.98 -10.47 -6.23
N GLY A 119 -16.05 -10.75 -7.53
CA GLY A 119 -15.08 -10.33 -8.51
C GLY A 119 -15.38 -8.97 -9.12
N LEU A 120 -14.35 -8.12 -9.22
CA LEU A 120 -14.38 -6.87 -9.96
C LEU A 120 -13.31 -6.86 -11.05
N ALA A 121 -13.65 -6.31 -12.21
CA ALA A 121 -12.69 -5.96 -13.26
C ALA A 121 -12.77 -4.47 -13.55
N LEU A 122 -11.61 -3.84 -13.68
CA LEU A 122 -11.43 -2.45 -14.02
C LEU A 122 -10.57 -2.37 -15.28
N ASP A 123 -11.02 -1.57 -16.23
CA ASP A 123 -10.29 -1.17 -17.42
C ASP A 123 -10.23 0.35 -17.44
N LEU A 124 -9.03 0.89 -17.56
CA LEU A 124 -8.76 2.32 -17.51
C LEU A 124 -7.85 2.71 -18.66
N ASN A 125 -8.34 3.61 -19.50
CA ASN A 125 -7.58 4.24 -20.59
C ASN A 125 -7.33 5.70 -20.25
N VAL A 126 -6.06 6.10 -20.27
CA VAL A 126 -5.62 7.47 -19.95
C VAL A 126 -4.72 7.98 -21.04
N LYS A 127 -4.98 9.20 -21.50
CA LYS A 127 -4.10 9.92 -22.44
C LYS A 127 -3.95 11.36 -21.97
N ASP A 128 -2.71 11.80 -21.75
CA ASP A 128 -2.39 13.20 -21.52
C ASP A 128 -2.46 14.00 -22.84
N ALA A 129 -2.82 15.28 -22.73
CA ALA A 129 -2.86 16.20 -23.86
C ALA A 129 -1.45 16.39 -24.45
N GLY A 130 -1.31 16.05 -25.73
CA GLY A 130 -0.03 16.11 -26.43
C GLY A 130 0.75 14.80 -26.46
N ASP A 131 0.29 13.77 -25.73
CA ASP A 131 0.88 12.44 -25.85
C ASP A 131 0.39 11.74 -27.13
N PRO A 132 1.27 11.03 -27.86
CA PRO A 132 0.90 10.37 -29.09
C PRO A 132 0.14 9.04 -28.89
N ALA A 133 0.12 8.49 -27.68
CA ALA A 133 -0.43 7.15 -27.41
C ALA A 133 -1.18 7.09 -26.08
N VAL A 134 -2.18 6.19 -26.01
CA VAL A 134 -3.01 5.94 -24.84
C VAL A 134 -2.30 4.95 -23.92
N SER A 135 -2.31 5.21 -22.61
CA SER A 135 -1.89 4.25 -21.60
C SER A 135 -3.10 3.44 -21.14
N HIS A 136 -2.91 2.13 -21.02
CA HIS A 136 -3.95 1.19 -20.61
C HIS A 136 -3.59 0.55 -19.27
N LEU A 137 -4.56 0.48 -18.38
CA LEU A 137 -4.48 -0.22 -17.10
C LEU A 137 -5.64 -1.18 -16.99
N THR A 138 -5.34 -2.44 -16.73
CA THR A 138 -6.32 -3.46 -16.40
C THR A 138 -6.09 -3.94 -14.98
N ALA A 139 -7.16 -4.11 -14.23
CA ALA A 139 -7.11 -4.69 -12.89
C ALA A 139 -8.27 -5.66 -12.67
N MET A 140 -8.00 -6.83 -12.12
CA MET A 140 -8.99 -7.80 -11.68
C MET A 140 -8.75 -8.14 -10.22
N THR A 141 -9.81 -8.23 -9.42
CA THR A 141 -9.69 -8.58 -8.01
C THR A 141 -10.88 -9.42 -7.56
N GLN A 142 -10.63 -10.39 -6.68
CA GLN A 142 -11.66 -11.11 -5.93
C GLN A 142 -11.67 -10.57 -4.50
N LEU A 143 -12.77 -9.95 -4.07
CA LEU A 143 -12.93 -9.36 -2.75
C LEU A 143 -13.73 -10.29 -1.86
N ALA A 144 -13.29 -10.53 -0.64
CA ALA A 144 -14.00 -11.37 0.31
C ALA A 144 -15.26 -10.70 0.86
N ASP A 145 -16.39 -11.37 0.76
CA ASP A 145 -17.70 -10.79 1.07
C ASP A 145 -17.87 -10.50 2.57
N ASP A 146 -17.39 -11.40 3.43
CA ASP A 146 -17.56 -11.33 4.88
C ASP A 146 -16.41 -10.61 5.62
N PHE A 147 -15.38 -10.16 4.88
CA PHE A 147 -14.13 -9.64 5.45
C PHE A 147 -13.86 -8.20 5.03
N ALA A 148 -14.90 -7.36 5.06
CA ALA A 148 -14.83 -5.96 4.66
C ALA A 148 -14.19 -5.77 3.26
N ALA A 149 -14.56 -6.65 2.33
CA ALA A 149 -14.02 -6.67 0.98
C ALA A 149 -12.49 -6.85 0.93
N PHE A 150 -11.93 -7.66 1.84
CA PHE A 150 -10.50 -7.97 1.83
C PHE A 150 -10.12 -8.60 0.48
N PRO A 151 -9.13 -8.06 -0.24
CA PRO A 151 -8.83 -8.52 -1.60
C PRO A 151 -8.03 -9.84 -1.54
N MET A 152 -8.69 -10.93 -1.91
CA MET A 152 -8.16 -12.30 -1.92
C MET A 152 -7.26 -12.59 -3.12
N THR A 153 -7.54 -11.95 -4.25
CA THR A 153 -6.65 -11.92 -5.40
C THR A 153 -6.61 -10.53 -5.98
N LEU A 154 -5.50 -10.19 -6.62
CA LEU A 154 -5.36 -8.99 -7.43
C LEU A 154 -4.42 -9.29 -8.59
N ASP A 155 -4.86 -8.97 -9.79
CA ASP A 155 -4.06 -8.95 -10.99
C ASP A 155 -4.14 -7.55 -11.58
N VAL A 156 -3.01 -6.85 -11.71
CA VAL A 156 -2.92 -5.54 -12.34
C VAL A 156 -1.90 -5.62 -13.46
N ALA A 157 -2.25 -5.12 -14.63
CA ALA A 157 -1.32 -4.89 -15.72
C ALA A 157 -1.39 -3.43 -16.18
N VAL A 158 -0.23 -2.86 -16.46
CA VAL A 158 -0.07 -1.50 -16.96
C VAL A 158 0.72 -1.56 -18.26
N GLU A 159 0.13 -0.98 -19.30
CA GLU A 159 0.70 -0.81 -20.63
C GLU A 159 0.77 0.68 -20.94
N PRO A 160 1.90 1.34 -20.66
CA PRO A 160 2.10 2.75 -20.96
C PRO A 160 2.08 2.98 -22.47
N GLY A 161 1.46 4.07 -22.92
CA GLY A 161 1.37 4.36 -24.36
C GLY A 161 2.73 4.64 -25.02
N THR A 162 3.67 5.26 -24.30
CA THR A 162 4.95 5.75 -24.87
C THR A 162 6.19 5.17 -24.20
N ALA A 163 6.06 4.44 -23.10
CA ALA A 163 7.20 3.91 -22.36
C ALA A 163 7.51 2.45 -22.74
N PRO A 164 8.79 2.05 -22.83
CA PRO A 164 9.19 0.71 -23.29
C PRO A 164 9.12 -0.33 -22.18
N PHE A 165 8.12 -0.24 -21.28
CA PHE A 165 7.96 -1.20 -20.21
C PHE A 165 6.51 -1.62 -20.08
N HIS A 166 6.30 -2.91 -19.79
CA HIS A 166 5.04 -3.43 -19.31
C HIS A 166 5.22 -3.84 -17.85
N ALA A 167 4.28 -3.49 -16.99
CA ALA A 167 4.32 -3.86 -15.58
C ALA A 167 3.12 -4.74 -15.25
N LYS A 168 3.37 -5.90 -14.66
CA LYS A 168 2.32 -6.76 -14.13
C LYS A 168 2.58 -7.06 -12.66
N LEU A 169 1.55 -6.94 -11.84
CA LEU A 169 1.52 -7.35 -10.45
C LEU A 169 0.38 -8.34 -10.28
N SER A 170 0.70 -9.53 -9.77
CA SER A 170 -0.28 -10.54 -9.41
C SER A 170 -0.03 -10.96 -7.97
N TYR A 171 -1.09 -11.06 -7.17
CA TYR A 171 -1.04 -11.78 -5.91
C TYR A 171 -2.32 -12.58 -5.71
N ALA A 172 -2.16 -13.69 -5.00
CA ALA A 172 -3.25 -14.49 -4.47
C ALA A 172 -2.95 -14.80 -3.00
N VAL A 173 -3.99 -14.84 -2.18
CA VAL A 173 -3.90 -15.38 -0.84
C VAL A 173 -3.84 -16.90 -0.96
N ASP A 174 -2.89 -17.53 -0.27
CA ASP A 174 -2.74 -18.99 -0.25
C ASP A 174 -3.42 -19.61 0.98
N GLU A 175 -3.37 -18.92 2.11
CA GLU A 175 -3.97 -19.34 3.38
C GLU A 175 -4.65 -18.15 4.05
N PHE A 176 -5.85 -18.38 4.59
CA PHE A 176 -6.61 -17.38 5.31
C PHE A 176 -7.19 -17.98 6.59
N THR A 177 -6.71 -17.50 7.74
CA THR A 177 -7.16 -17.98 9.05
C THR A 177 -7.78 -16.84 9.84
N ARG A 178 -9.00 -17.05 10.37
CA ARG A 178 -9.67 -16.11 11.26
C ARG A 178 -9.30 -16.40 12.71
N GLY A 179 -8.69 -15.43 13.37
CA GLY A 179 -8.36 -15.48 14.79
C GLY A 179 -7.83 -14.15 15.27
N VAL A 180 -7.76 -13.95 16.59
CA VAL A 180 -7.12 -12.76 17.17
C VAL A 180 -5.63 -13.08 17.34
N PRO A 181 -4.72 -12.49 16.55
CA PRO A 181 -3.30 -12.77 16.71
C PRO A 181 -2.82 -12.27 18.08
N ALA A 182 -1.86 -12.97 18.69
CA ALA A 182 -1.30 -12.56 19.97
C ALA A 182 -0.66 -11.17 19.89
N ALA A 183 -0.87 -10.32 20.90
CA ALA A 183 -0.39 -8.94 20.92
C ALA A 183 1.15 -8.86 20.80
N ALA A 184 1.85 -9.82 21.39
CA ALA A 184 3.31 -9.93 21.33
C ALA A 184 3.84 -10.03 19.89
N ARG A 185 3.04 -10.50 18.92
CA ARG A 185 3.45 -10.52 17.51
C ARG A 185 3.63 -9.13 16.92
N PHE A 186 3.08 -8.09 17.52
CA PHE A 186 3.20 -6.72 17.00
C PHE A 186 4.27 -5.90 17.74
N ALA A 187 4.86 -6.46 18.80
CA ALA A 187 5.92 -5.81 19.54
C ALA A 187 7.29 -6.07 18.89
N ILE A 188 8.19 -5.10 18.99
CA ILE A 188 9.60 -5.27 18.64
C ILE A 188 10.17 -6.41 19.50
N PRO A 189 10.83 -7.42 18.92
CA PRO A 189 11.36 -8.51 19.71
C PRO A 189 12.47 -8.05 20.66
N VAL A 190 12.60 -8.74 21.80
CA VAL A 190 13.63 -8.46 22.79
C VAL A 190 15.03 -8.66 22.18
N GLY A 191 15.96 -7.77 22.51
CA GLY A 191 17.36 -7.84 22.06
C GLY A 191 17.65 -7.11 20.74
N TYR A 192 16.68 -6.40 20.16
CA TYR A 192 16.89 -5.66 18.91
C TYR A 192 17.45 -4.27 19.21
N ALA A 193 18.44 -3.86 18.42
CA ALA A 193 19.05 -2.54 18.51
C ALA A 193 18.34 -1.54 17.58
N LYS A 194 18.18 -0.29 18.02
CA LYS A 194 17.60 0.75 17.17
C LYS A 194 18.61 1.16 16.10
N ALA A 195 18.22 1.07 14.83
CA ALA A 195 19.00 1.57 13.70
C ALA A 195 18.88 3.09 13.57
N SER A 196 19.82 3.70 12.85
CA SER A 196 19.80 5.15 12.57
C SER A 196 18.80 5.56 11.49
N SER A 197 18.37 4.63 10.64
CA SER A 197 17.43 4.87 9.55
C SER A 197 16.73 3.59 9.10
N LEU A 198 15.65 3.72 8.32
CA LEU A 198 14.97 2.61 7.66
C LEU A 198 15.92 1.82 6.75
N LEU A 199 16.75 2.51 5.96
CA LEU A 199 17.71 1.87 5.05
C LEU A 199 18.74 1.04 5.82
N ALA A 200 19.16 1.49 7.00
CA ALA A 200 20.08 0.73 7.86
C ALA A 200 19.45 -0.54 8.44
N VAL A 201 18.11 -0.61 8.56
CA VAL A 201 17.41 -1.86 8.91
C VAL A 201 17.40 -2.83 7.73
N VAL A 202 17.14 -2.33 6.52
CA VAL A 202 17.00 -3.16 5.31
C VAL A 202 18.36 -3.72 4.85
N PHE A 203 19.39 -2.87 4.83
CA PHE A 203 20.70 -3.20 4.23
C PHE A 203 21.82 -3.37 5.27
N GLY A 204 21.54 -3.19 6.56
CA GLY A 204 22.55 -3.14 7.61
C GLY A 204 23.32 -1.82 7.67
N ALA A 205 24.25 -1.70 8.62
CA ALA A 205 25.20 -0.60 8.63
C ALA A 205 26.16 -0.78 7.43
N MET A 206 26.11 0.13 6.46
CA MET A 206 27.12 0.16 5.40
C MET A 206 28.51 0.23 6.06
N PRO A 207 29.48 -0.62 5.67
CA PRO A 207 30.83 -0.51 6.17
C PRO A 207 31.37 0.89 5.83
N PRO A 208 32.18 1.51 6.72
CA PRO A 208 32.77 2.80 6.44
C PRO A 208 33.59 2.71 5.14
N LYS A 209 33.43 3.69 4.24
CA LYS A 209 34.27 3.79 3.05
C LYS A 209 35.75 3.73 3.48
N PRO A 210 36.60 2.90 2.84
CA PRO A 210 38.03 2.99 3.07
C PRO A 210 38.49 4.42 2.71
N LYS A 211 39.29 5.01 3.61
CA LYS A 211 39.94 6.30 3.39
C LYS A 211 40.98 6.20 2.29
#